data_AF-A0A1H0ZP09-F1
#
_entry.id   AF-A0A1H0ZP09-F1
#
_cell.length_a   1.000
_cell.length_b   1.000
_cell.length_c   1.000
_cell.angle_alpha   90.00
_cell.angle_beta   90.00
_cell.angle_gamma   90.00
#
_symmetry.space_group_name_H-M   'P 1'
#
loop_
_entity.id
_entity.type
_entity.pdbx_description
1 polymer ?
#
loop_
_entity_poly.entity_id
_entity_poly.type
_entity_poly.pdbx_seq_one_letter_code
_entity_poly.pdbx_strand_id
1 'polypeptide(L)'
;MTQANKEVIPFTGTAGTKSKKQSSTERIWGKDVCSHGYAGVPSILIRCQQRLGLNPTQMNIILQLLNYWHDPRRKPFPRKKELADRIGVTPKTIQNNIRALEVAGLIRREQQKTAAGDWGSNIYHLDGLVEKVKSFEPEFTKERDERKAKKEELETPKGKRKSS
;
A
#
# COMPACT_ATOMS: atom_id res chain seq x y z
N MET A 1 -37.94 -23.31 56.80
CA MET A 1 -37.52 -21.90 56.67
C MET A 1 -36.03 -21.91 56.39
N THR A 2 -35.66 -21.93 55.11
CA THR A 2 -34.28 -22.17 54.66
C THR A 2 -33.55 -20.84 54.55
N GLN A 3 -32.40 -20.75 55.21
CA GLN A 3 -31.58 -19.55 55.27
C GLN A 3 -31.10 -19.11 53.89
N ALA A 4 -31.18 -17.80 53.67
CA ALA A 4 -30.49 -17.09 52.63
C ALA A 4 -29.03 -16.85 53.04
N ASN A 5 -28.07 -17.23 52.19
CA ASN A 5 -26.94 -16.38 51.85
C ASN A 5 -26.23 -16.93 50.60
N LYS A 6 -26.30 -16.19 49.48
CA LYS A 6 -25.36 -16.32 48.36
C LYS A 6 -24.68 -14.96 48.25
N GLU A 7 -23.50 -14.84 48.85
CA GLU A 7 -22.57 -13.77 48.54
C GLU A 7 -22.18 -13.89 47.06
N VAL A 8 -22.76 -13.03 46.23
CA VAL A 8 -22.31 -12.82 44.86
C VAL A 8 -21.19 -11.79 44.92
N ILE A 9 -19.96 -12.22 44.68
CA ILE A 9 -18.84 -11.30 44.47
C ILE A 9 -19.05 -10.65 43.09
N PRO A 10 -19.23 -9.32 42.99
CA PRO A 10 -19.28 -8.68 41.69
C PRO A 10 -17.85 -8.66 41.14
N PHE A 11 -17.61 -9.41 40.05
CA PHE A 11 -16.45 -9.12 39.21
C PHE A 11 -16.70 -7.75 38.58
N THR A 12 -16.11 -6.72 39.17
CA THR A 12 -16.01 -5.42 38.53
C THR A 12 -15.32 -5.64 37.19
N GLY A 13 -16.09 -5.59 36.11
CA GLY A 13 -15.57 -5.51 34.77
C GLY A 13 -14.87 -4.16 34.64
N THR A 14 -13.62 -4.08 35.07
CA THR A 14 -12.73 -3.03 34.57
C THR A 14 -12.72 -3.25 33.07
N ALA A 15 -13.36 -2.34 32.33
CA ALA A 15 -13.25 -2.26 30.89
C ALA A 15 -11.77 -1.97 30.57
N GLY A 16 -10.96 -3.03 30.59
CA GLY A 16 -9.56 -2.99 30.21
C GLY A 16 -9.54 -2.53 28.77
N THR A 17 -9.07 -1.32 28.56
CA THR A 17 -8.74 -0.82 27.23
C THR A 17 -7.82 -1.85 26.61
N LYS A 18 -8.31 -2.62 25.64
CA LYS A 18 -7.49 -3.62 24.93
C LYS A 18 -6.33 -2.86 24.30
N SER A 19 -5.15 -2.92 24.91
CA SER A 19 -3.92 -2.38 24.36
C SER A 19 -3.77 -2.95 22.94
N LYS A 20 -3.90 -2.08 21.93
CA LYS A 20 -3.81 -2.48 20.53
C LYS A 20 -2.45 -3.13 20.31
N LYS A 21 -2.44 -4.42 19.92
CA LYS A 21 -1.20 -5.14 19.66
C LYS A 21 -0.41 -4.37 18.59
N GLN A 22 0.83 -4.02 18.90
CA GLN A 22 1.69 -3.26 18.00
C GLN A 22 1.78 -3.95 16.64
N SER A 23 1.64 -3.18 15.57
CA SER A 23 1.79 -3.70 14.21
C SER A 23 3.25 -4.10 13.94
N SER A 24 3.48 -4.97 12.95
CA SER A 24 4.86 -5.32 12.54
C SER A 24 5.67 -4.08 12.16
N THR A 25 5.05 -3.13 11.45
CA THR A 25 5.68 -1.86 11.04
C THR A 25 6.06 -1.00 12.24
N GLU A 26 5.18 -0.89 13.25
CA GLU A 26 5.48 -0.19 14.51
C GLU A 26 6.61 -0.86 15.31
N ARG A 27 6.73 -2.19 15.23
CA ARG A 27 7.85 -2.90 15.87
C ARG A 27 9.20 -2.63 15.18
N ILE A 28 9.19 -2.37 13.87
CA ILE A 28 10.41 -2.10 13.10
C ILE A 28 10.83 -0.63 13.26
N TRP A 29 9.89 0.31 13.11
CA TRP A 29 10.19 1.74 13.00
C TRP A 29 9.82 2.56 14.24
N GLY A 30 9.08 1.98 15.18
CA GLY A 30 8.53 2.71 16.32
C GLY A 30 7.25 3.48 15.99
N LYS A 31 6.53 3.87 17.04
CA LYS A 31 5.26 4.60 16.93
C LYS A 31 5.45 6.00 16.36
N ASP A 32 6.51 6.69 16.76
CA ASP A 32 6.75 8.10 16.37
C ASP A 32 7.01 8.22 14.87
N VAL A 33 7.83 7.32 14.30
CA VAL A 33 8.06 7.29 12.84
C VAL A 33 6.77 6.94 12.09
N CYS A 34 6.04 5.91 12.53
CA CYS A 34 4.78 5.51 11.90
C CYS A 34 3.70 6.58 11.98
N SER A 35 3.76 7.49 12.96
CA SER A 35 2.79 8.58 13.13
C SER A 35 2.82 9.59 11.99
N HIS A 36 3.94 9.70 11.27
CA HIS A 36 4.09 10.55 10.08
C HIS A 36 3.49 9.94 8.81
N GLY A 37 2.92 8.73 8.90
CA GLY A 37 2.31 8.03 7.79
C GLY A 37 3.24 7.04 7.10
N TYR A 38 2.68 6.29 6.16
CA TYR A 38 3.39 5.27 5.41
C TYR A 38 2.78 5.12 4.01
N ALA A 39 3.62 4.97 2.99
CA ALA A 39 3.15 4.73 1.64
C ALA A 39 2.54 3.32 1.52
N GLY A 40 1.31 3.24 1.05
CA GLY A 40 0.65 1.97 0.73
C GLY A 40 1.16 1.42 -0.59
N VAL A 41 2.23 0.61 -0.56
CA VAL A 41 2.84 0.05 -1.76
C VAL A 41 2.58 -1.47 -1.84
N PRO A 42 1.76 -1.94 -2.81
CA PRO A 42 1.55 -3.37 -3.00
C PRO A 42 2.85 -4.09 -3.35
N SER A 43 3.13 -5.24 -2.74
CA SER A 43 4.33 -6.02 -3.06
C SER A 43 4.37 -6.49 -4.53
N ILE A 44 3.21 -6.71 -5.15
CA ILE A 44 3.10 -7.04 -6.58
C ILE A 44 3.72 -5.93 -7.44
N LEU A 45 3.47 -4.65 -7.12
CA LEU A 45 4.05 -3.52 -7.84
C LEU A 45 5.58 -3.54 -7.78
N ILE A 46 6.16 -3.79 -6.60
CA ILE A 46 7.61 -3.86 -6.42
C ILE A 46 8.21 -5.03 -7.19
N ARG A 47 7.57 -6.21 -7.13
CA ARG A 47 8.02 -7.43 -7.83
C ARG A 47 7.89 -7.32 -9.35
N CYS A 48 6.86 -6.63 -9.85
CA CYS A 48 6.56 -6.48 -11.27
C CYS A 48 7.12 -5.19 -11.90
N GLN A 49 7.96 -4.40 -11.22
CA GLN A 49 8.42 -3.11 -11.75
C GLN A 49 9.05 -3.21 -13.15
N GLN A 50 9.89 -4.23 -13.39
CA GLN A 50 10.50 -4.46 -14.69
C GLN A 50 9.47 -4.91 -15.74
N ARG A 51 8.50 -5.74 -15.35
CA ARG A 51 7.40 -6.18 -16.23
C ARG A 51 6.48 -5.03 -16.63
N LEU A 52 6.34 -4.03 -15.76
CA LEU A 52 5.63 -2.78 -16.04
C LEU A 52 6.45 -1.82 -16.93
N GLY A 53 7.70 -2.15 -17.25
CA GLY A 53 8.60 -1.29 -18.02
C GLY A 53 9.08 -0.05 -17.25
N LEU A 54 9.02 -0.10 -15.91
CA LEU A 54 9.40 1.03 -15.06
C LEU A 54 10.91 1.09 -14.88
N ASN A 55 11.49 2.25 -15.17
CA ASN A 55 12.85 2.55 -14.74
C ASN A 55 12.88 2.96 -13.24
N PRO A 56 14.07 3.00 -12.60
CA PRO A 56 14.18 3.35 -11.17
C PRO A 56 13.63 4.74 -10.82
N THR A 57 13.78 5.72 -11.72
CA THR A 57 13.26 7.08 -11.48
C THR A 57 11.73 7.12 -11.55
N GLN A 58 11.14 6.43 -12.52
CA GLN A 58 9.69 6.30 -12.66
C GLN A 58 9.08 5.58 -11.45
N MET A 59 9.72 4.52 -10.98
CA MET A 59 9.30 3.83 -9.76
C MET A 59 9.33 4.77 -8.54
N ASN A 60 10.40 5.56 -8.36
CA ASN A 60 10.48 6.55 -7.29
C ASN A 60 9.40 7.64 -7.39
N ILE A 61 9.07 8.09 -8.59
CA ILE A 61 7.95 9.04 -8.81
C ILE A 61 6.63 8.41 -8.36
N ILE A 62 6.36 7.16 -8.76
CA ILE A 62 5.16 6.43 -8.36
C ILE A 62 5.09 6.28 -6.83
N LEU A 63 6.19 5.90 -6.19
CA LEU A 63 6.26 5.75 -4.72
C LEU A 63 5.93 7.05 -3.99
N GLN A 64 6.49 8.18 -4.45
CA GLN A 64 6.16 9.50 -3.91
C GLN A 64 4.66 9.80 -4.07
N LEU A 65 4.09 9.56 -5.27
CA LEU A 65 2.68 9.79 -5.54
C LEU A 65 1.75 8.91 -4.68
N LEU A 66 2.10 7.64 -4.49
CA LEU A 66 1.40 6.71 -3.59
C LEU A 66 1.47 7.18 -2.14
N ASN A 67 2.58 7.78 -1.73
CA ASN A 67 2.70 8.40 -0.40
C ASN A 67 1.84 9.68 -0.24
N TYR A 68 1.33 10.25 -1.32
CA TYR A 68 0.33 11.33 -1.23
C TYR A 68 -1.11 10.78 -1.34
N TRP A 69 -1.28 9.59 -1.90
CA TRP A 69 -2.58 9.01 -2.23
C TRP A 69 -3.02 7.96 -1.22
N HIS A 70 -3.45 8.42 -0.05
CA HIS A 70 -3.99 7.55 1.01
C HIS A 70 -5.52 7.50 1.02
N ASP A 71 -6.19 8.50 0.43
CA ASP A 71 -7.63 8.57 0.30
C ASP A 71 -7.98 8.58 -1.20
N PRO A 72 -8.78 7.61 -1.69
CA PRO A 72 -9.25 7.59 -3.07
C PRO A 72 -9.90 8.91 -3.54
N ARG A 73 -10.52 9.66 -2.61
CA ARG A 73 -11.17 10.96 -2.89
C ARG A 73 -10.15 12.08 -3.04
N ARG A 74 -8.98 11.96 -2.42
CA ARG A 74 -7.93 13.00 -2.42
C ARG A 74 -6.76 12.54 -3.28
N LYS A 75 -6.85 12.86 -4.56
CA LYS A 75 -5.81 12.56 -5.54
C LYS A 75 -4.50 13.30 -5.21
N PRO A 76 -3.33 12.72 -5.52
CA PRO A 76 -2.04 13.35 -5.26
C PRO A 76 -1.81 14.57 -6.16
N PHE A 77 -1.34 15.67 -5.58
CA PHE A 77 -1.04 16.92 -6.30
C PHE A 77 0.32 17.57 -5.95
N PRO A 78 1.42 16.81 -5.76
CA PRO A 78 2.71 17.40 -5.41
C PRO A 78 3.26 18.29 -6.53
N ARG A 79 4.07 19.27 -6.15
CA ARG A 79 4.75 20.12 -7.13
C ARG A 79 5.88 19.34 -7.80
N LYS A 80 6.09 19.56 -9.09
CA LYS A 80 7.19 18.93 -9.85
C LYS A 80 8.57 19.21 -9.23
N LYS A 81 8.76 20.42 -8.67
CA LYS A 81 10.00 20.82 -7.99
C LYS A 81 10.22 20.00 -6.71
N GLU A 82 9.20 19.82 -5.89
CA GLU A 82 9.29 19.02 -4.65
C GLU A 82 9.64 17.56 -4.95
N LEU A 83 9.05 16.97 -5.99
CA LEU A 83 9.41 15.63 -6.45
C LEU A 83 10.85 15.55 -6.93
N ALA A 84 11.29 16.53 -7.71
CA ALA A 84 12.66 16.63 -8.22
C ALA A 84 13.67 16.71 -7.07
N ASP A 85 13.44 17.61 -6.11
CA ASP A 85 14.32 17.84 -4.97
C ASP A 85 14.44 16.59 -4.08
N ARG A 86 13.32 15.89 -3.81
CA ARG A 86 13.34 14.66 -3.01
C ARG A 86 13.98 13.47 -3.69
N ILE A 87 13.81 13.35 -5.01
CA ILE A 87 14.39 12.23 -5.78
C ILE A 87 15.86 12.52 -6.13
N GLY A 88 16.29 13.79 -6.09
CA GLY A 88 17.65 14.19 -6.45
C GLY A 88 17.86 14.29 -7.96
N VAL A 89 16.84 14.72 -8.71
CA VAL A 89 16.90 14.88 -10.18
C VAL A 89 16.39 16.24 -10.60
N THR A 90 16.58 16.61 -11.87
CA THR A 90 16.05 17.89 -12.37
C THR A 90 14.53 17.87 -12.55
N PRO A 91 13.84 19.03 -12.45
CA PRO A 91 12.42 19.13 -12.79
C PRO A 91 12.10 18.68 -14.23
N LYS A 92 13.06 18.84 -15.16
CA LYS A 92 12.93 18.36 -16.54
C LYS A 92 12.90 16.84 -16.60
N THR A 93 13.74 16.17 -15.82
CA THR A 93 13.74 14.70 -15.69
C THR A 93 12.41 14.20 -15.16
N ILE A 94 11.85 14.85 -14.13
CA ILE A 94 10.49 14.53 -13.62
C ILE A 94 9.44 14.69 -14.72
N GLN A 95 9.47 15.81 -15.46
CA GLN A 95 8.51 16.06 -16.54
C GLN A 95 8.58 15.00 -17.65
N ASN A 96 9.78 14.59 -18.05
CA ASN A 96 9.98 13.57 -19.08
C ASN A 96 9.49 12.18 -18.61
N ASN A 97 9.81 11.80 -17.36
CA ASN A 97 9.37 10.52 -16.83
C ASN A 97 7.85 10.48 -16.60
N ILE A 98 7.23 11.56 -16.14
CA ILE A 98 5.76 11.65 -16.05
C ILE A 98 5.11 11.48 -17.42
N ARG A 99 5.65 12.12 -18.47
CA ARG A 99 5.15 11.93 -19.84
C ARG A 99 5.27 10.48 -20.30
N ALA A 100 6.41 9.83 -20.03
CA ALA A 100 6.57 8.41 -20.36
C ALA A 100 5.58 7.52 -19.62
N LEU A 101 5.30 7.82 -18.34
CA LEU A 101 4.28 7.12 -17.54
C LEU A 101 2.86 7.33 -18.08
N GLU A 102 2.55 8.51 -18.63
CA GLU A 102 1.28 8.77 -19.32
C GLU A 102 1.16 8.03 -20.64
N VAL A 103 2.22 8.02 -21.45
CA VAL A 103 2.27 7.24 -22.71
C VAL A 103 2.11 5.75 -22.43
N ALA A 104 2.69 5.27 -21.33
CA ALA A 104 2.50 3.90 -20.87
C ALA A 104 1.10 3.63 -20.29
N GLY A 105 0.23 4.64 -20.15
CA GLY A 105 -1.11 4.51 -19.58
C GLY A 105 -1.12 4.19 -18.08
N LEU A 106 -0.02 4.44 -17.37
CA LEU A 106 0.09 4.16 -15.92
C LEU A 106 -0.42 5.34 -15.07
N ILE A 107 -0.21 6.56 -15.56
CA ILE A 107 -0.59 7.79 -14.86
C ILE A 107 -1.33 8.69 -15.85
N ARG A 108 -2.25 9.52 -15.35
CA ARG A 108 -2.81 10.64 -16.10
C ARG A 108 -2.65 11.92 -15.31
N ARG A 109 -2.21 13.01 -15.93
CA ARG A 109 -2.22 14.33 -15.29
C ARG A 109 -3.49 15.10 -15.64
N GLU A 110 -3.97 15.89 -14.68
CA GLU A 110 -4.99 16.90 -14.87
C GLU A 110 -4.41 18.24 -14.41
N GLN A 111 -4.38 19.21 -15.33
CA GLN A 111 -3.89 20.55 -15.02
C GLN A 111 -4.99 21.32 -14.32
N GLN A 112 -4.76 21.75 -13.09
CA GLN A 112 -5.66 22.69 -12.44
C GLN A 112 -5.31 24.12 -12.83
N LYS A 113 -6.33 24.94 -13.06
CA LYS A 113 -6.23 26.39 -12.96
C LYS A 113 -6.70 26.79 -11.56
N THR A 114 -5.95 27.68 -10.93
CA THR A 114 -6.34 28.29 -9.67
C THR A 114 -7.52 29.24 -9.91
N ALA A 115 -8.25 29.59 -8.85
CA ALA A 115 -9.34 30.56 -8.93
C ALA A 115 -8.89 31.94 -9.45
N ALA A 116 -7.59 32.27 -9.30
CA ALA A 116 -6.97 33.50 -9.79
C ALA A 116 -6.58 33.43 -11.29
N GLY A 117 -6.77 32.29 -11.96
CA GLY A 117 -6.43 32.09 -13.38
C GLY A 117 -5.02 31.54 -13.62
N ASP A 118 -4.17 31.47 -12.59
CA ASP A 118 -2.83 30.89 -12.68
C ASP A 118 -2.85 29.36 -12.78
N TRP A 119 -1.82 28.77 -13.37
CA TRP A 119 -1.65 27.31 -13.39
C TRP A 119 -1.30 26.78 -12.00
N GLY A 120 -2.19 25.94 -11.47
CA GLY A 120 -2.03 25.25 -10.20
C GLY A 120 -1.10 24.03 -10.28
N SER A 121 -0.99 23.31 -9.17
CA SER A 121 -0.27 22.03 -9.16
C SER A 121 -1.07 20.98 -9.95
N ASN A 122 -0.38 20.09 -10.65
CA ASN A 122 -1.05 19.04 -11.41
C ASN A 122 -1.64 18.01 -10.46
N ILE A 123 -2.86 17.57 -10.73
CA ILE A 123 -3.44 16.39 -10.11
C ILE A 123 -3.00 15.16 -10.90
N TYR A 124 -2.55 14.12 -10.21
CA TYR A 124 -2.16 12.85 -10.82
C TYR A 124 -3.19 11.77 -10.50
N HIS A 125 -3.63 11.06 -11.54
CA HIS A 125 -4.54 9.91 -11.45
C HIS A 125 -3.73 8.64 -11.68
N LEU A 126 -3.84 7.67 -10.78
CA LEU A 126 -3.07 6.42 -10.78
C LEU A 126 -3.93 5.21 -11.18
N ASP A 127 -5.11 5.43 -11.76
CA ASP A 127 -6.07 4.38 -12.07
C ASP A 127 -5.49 3.32 -13.02
N GLY A 128 -4.77 3.75 -14.05
CA GLY A 128 -4.14 2.84 -15.01
C GLY A 128 -3.03 1.99 -14.39
N LEU A 129 -2.26 2.54 -13.43
CA LEU A 129 -1.31 1.77 -12.64
C LEU A 129 -2.03 0.69 -11.81
N VAL A 130 -3.11 1.06 -11.13
CA VAL A 130 -3.91 0.12 -10.32
C VAL A 130 -4.46 -1.01 -11.18
N GLU A 131 -4.99 -0.69 -12.36
CA GLU A 131 -5.52 -1.68 -13.31
C GLU A 131 -4.44 -2.68 -13.73
N LYS A 132 -3.27 -2.20 -14.16
CA LYS A 132 -2.17 -3.09 -14.56
C LYS A 132 -1.59 -3.91 -13.41
N VAL A 133 -1.54 -3.36 -12.19
CA VAL A 133 -1.10 -4.14 -11.03
C VAL A 133 -2.11 -5.24 -10.70
N LYS A 134 -3.41 -4.95 -10.79
CA LYS A 134 -4.48 -5.94 -10.59
C LYS A 134 -4.46 -7.04 -11.65
N SER A 135 -4.11 -6.75 -12.90
CA SER A 135 -4.04 -7.78 -13.95
C SER A 135 -2.98 -8.86 -13.65
N PHE A 136 -1.96 -8.55 -12.84
CA PHE A 136 -0.98 -9.55 -12.43
C PHE A 136 -1.43 -10.39 -11.23
N GLU A 137 -2.40 -9.95 -10.43
CA GLU A 137 -2.81 -10.61 -9.18
C GLU A 137 -3.09 -12.13 -9.34
N PRO A 138 -3.77 -12.61 -10.40
CA PRO A 138 -4.08 -14.04 -10.54
C PRO A 138 -2.82 -14.93 -10.59
N GLU A 139 -1.74 -14.45 -11.23
CA GLU A 139 -0.47 -15.18 -11.31
C GLU A 139 0.16 -15.35 -9.92
N PHE A 140 0.06 -14.32 -9.06
CA PHE A 140 0.61 -14.34 -7.71
C PHE A 140 -0.23 -15.17 -6.75
N THR A 141 -1.55 -15.17 -6.92
CA THR A 141 -2.44 -16.05 -6.16
C THR A 141 -2.15 -17.52 -6.50
N LYS A 142 -1.97 -17.85 -7.79
CA LYS A 142 -1.56 -19.20 -8.21
C LYS A 142 -0.20 -19.60 -7.61
N GLU A 143 0.81 -18.73 -7.68
CA GLU A 143 2.15 -18.97 -7.07
C GLU A 143 2.03 -19.27 -5.56
N ARG A 144 1.22 -18.51 -4.84
CA ARG A 144 0.99 -18.69 -3.39
C ARG A 144 0.34 -20.03 -3.09
N ASP A 145 -0.70 -20.39 -3.84
CA ASP A 145 -1.47 -21.60 -3.59
C ASP A 145 -0.64 -22.86 -3.91
N GLU A 146 0.16 -22.83 -4.98
CA GLU A 146 1.12 -23.90 -5.29
C GLU A 146 2.19 -24.07 -4.21
N ARG A 147 2.73 -22.97 -3.68
CA ARG A 147 3.67 -23.02 -2.55
C ARG A 147 3.05 -23.61 -1.30
N LYS A 148 1.80 -23.24 -1.00
CA LYS A 148 1.06 -23.77 0.13
C LYS A 148 0.81 -25.28 -0.03
N ALA A 149 0.36 -25.72 -1.21
CA ALA A 149 0.13 -27.14 -1.50
C ALA A 149 1.41 -27.97 -1.36
N LYS A 150 2.54 -27.49 -1.90
CA LYS A 150 3.84 -28.17 -1.76
C LYS A 150 4.28 -28.27 -0.30
N LYS A 151 4.08 -27.20 0.48
CA LYS A 151 4.39 -27.20 1.92
C LYS A 151 3.54 -28.22 2.66
N GLU A 152 2.23 -28.23 2.43
CA GLU A 152 1.31 -29.20 3.04
C GLU A 152 1.64 -30.64 2.65
N GLU A 153 2.04 -30.89 1.40
CA GLU A 153 2.48 -32.21 0.96
C GLU A 153 3.73 -32.70 1.70
N LEU A 154 4.73 -31.83 1.87
CA LEU A 154 5.98 -32.15 2.56
C LEU A 154 5.79 -32.31 4.08
N GLU A 155 4.91 -31.53 4.69
CA GLU A 155 4.63 -31.54 6.13
C GLU A 155 3.64 -32.63 6.55
N THR A 156 2.80 -33.12 5.64
CA THR A 156 1.82 -34.18 5.95
C THR A 156 2.48 -35.57 5.89
N PRO A 157 2.51 -36.34 7.00
CA PRO A 157 3.00 -37.72 7.00
C PRO A 157 2.23 -38.56 5.98
N LYS A 158 2.95 -39.40 5.22
CA LYS A 158 2.42 -40.17 4.07
C LYS A 158 1.08 -40.88 4.33
N GLY A 159 0.80 -41.31 5.57
CA GLY A 159 -0.42 -42.04 5.95
C GLY A 159 -1.70 -41.21 6.19
N LYS A 160 -1.65 -39.86 6.19
CA LYS A 160 -2.84 -38.99 6.35
C LYS A 160 -3.20 -38.18 5.10
N ARG A 161 -2.49 -38.38 3.99
CA ARG A 161 -2.87 -37.75 2.72
C ARG A 161 -4.24 -38.30 2.32
N LYS A 162 -5.26 -37.44 2.25
CA LYS A 162 -6.58 -37.85 1.75
C LYS A 162 -6.38 -38.37 0.33
N SER A 163 -6.64 -39.66 0.13
CA SER A 163 -6.80 -40.24 -1.20
C SER A 163 -7.98 -39.53 -1.86
N SER A 164 -7.71 -38.81 -2.93
CA SER A 164 -8.76 -38.28 -3.80
C SER A 164 -9.10 -39.29 -4.89
#